data_AF-A0A923XUL1-F1
#
_entry.id   AF-A0A923XUL1-F1
#
_cell.length_a   1.000
_cell.length_b   1.000
_cell.length_c   1.000
_cell.angle_alpha   90.00
_cell.angle_beta   90.00
_cell.angle_gamma   90.00
#
_symmetry.space_group_name_H-M   'P 1'
#
loop_
_entity.id
_entity.type
_entity.pdbx_description
1 polymer ?
#
loop_
_entity_poly.entity_id
_entity_poly.type
_entity_poly.pdbx_seq_one_letter_code
_entity_poly.pdbx_strand_id
1 'polypeptide(L)' 'MRKIVSYPDILNGKPHFVGTHVTISSLIGRLAKGFSIKEISHQLPQLSEDDVITAIKFAEELTTHPLTPKNE' A
#
# COMPACT_ATOMS: atom_id res chain seq x y z
N MET A 1 1.33 11.10 -7.05
CA MET A 1 2.04 10.46 -5.94
C MET A 1 1.50 10.95 -4.61
N ARG A 2 0.62 10.14 -4.01
CA ARG A 2 0.07 10.32 -2.68
C ARG A 2 1.06 9.85 -1.62
N LYS A 3 1.04 10.50 -0.46
CA LYS A 3 1.84 10.10 0.70
C LYS A 3 1.22 8.88 1.37
N ILE A 4 2.05 7.93 1.77
CA ILE A 4 1.67 6.79 2.60
C ILE A 4 1.82 7.19 4.06
N VAL A 5 0.78 6.97 4.86
CA VAL A 5 0.75 7.29 6.30
C VAL A 5 0.20 6.10 7.08
N SER A 6 0.56 6.05 8.36
CA SER A 6 0.01 5.12 9.34
C SER A 6 -0.37 5.92 10.58
N TYR A 7 -1.65 5.86 10.95
CA TYR A 7 -2.19 6.48 12.15
C TYR A 7 -2.90 5.39 12.96
N PRO A 8 -2.61 5.22 14.26
CA PRO A 8 -3.19 4.16 15.08
C PRO A 8 -4.72 4.12 15.01
N ASP A 9 -5.34 5.29 14.99
CA ASP A 9 -6.80 5.47 15.01
C ASP A 9 -7.47 5.27 13.65
N ILE A 10 -6.69 5.08 12.57
CA ILE A 10 -7.18 4.96 11.19
C ILE A 10 -6.79 3.60 10.62
N LEU A 11 -7.78 2.83 10.16
CA LEU A 11 -7.58 1.51 9.56
C LEU A 11 -6.74 0.56 10.44
N ASN A 12 -6.88 0.68 11.76
CA ASN A 12 -6.13 -0.06 12.78
C ASN A 12 -4.60 0.10 12.63
N GLY A 13 -4.12 1.31 12.34
CA GLY A 13 -2.70 1.57 12.13
C GLY A 13 -2.13 1.06 10.81
N LYS A 14 -2.95 0.49 9.91
CA LYS A 14 -2.45 -0.03 8.64
C LYS A 14 -1.97 1.12 7.74
N PRO A 15 -0.79 0.98 7.09
CA PRO A 15 -0.34 1.92 6.09
C PRO A 15 -1.38 2.11 4.97
N HIS A 16 -1.72 3.36 4.68
CA HIS A 16 -2.72 3.75 3.69
C HIS A 16 -2.34 5.05 3.00
N PHE A 17 -2.94 5.33 1.85
CA PHE A 17 -2.74 6.61 1.17
C PHE A 17 -3.55 7.72 1.84
N VAL A 18 -2.91 8.86 2.10
CA VAL A 18 -3.57 10.05 2.68
C VAL A 18 -4.84 10.41 1.90
N GLY A 19 -5.93 10.65 2.64
CA GLY A 19 -7.22 11.04 2.05
C GLY A 19 -7.97 9.88 1.38
N THR A 20 -7.54 8.63 1.59
CA THR A 20 -8.24 7.45 1.08
C THR A 20 -8.37 6.37 2.16
N HIS A 21 -9.39 5.51 2.03
CA HIS A 21 -9.49 4.29 2.82
C HIS A 21 -8.83 3.08 2.11
N VAL A 22 -7.80 3.31 1.31
CA VAL A 22 -7.08 2.26 0.58
C VAL A 22 -5.77 1.93 1.31
N THR A 23 -5.69 0.72 1.86
CA THR A 23 -4.46 0.22 2.49
C THR A 23 -3.48 -0.30 1.45
N ILE A 24 -2.18 -0.23 1.78
CA ILE A 24 -1.13 -0.83 0.95
C ILE A 24 -1.35 -2.34 0.81
N SER A 25 -1.71 -3.03 1.89
CA SER A 25 -2.00 -4.46 1.85
C SER A 25 -3.13 -4.85 0.90
N SER A 26 -4.17 -4.03 0.77
CA SER A 26 -5.29 -4.27 -0.14
C SER A 26 -4.86 -4.11 -1.59
N LEU A 27 -3.98 -3.16 -1.88
CA LEU A 27 -3.39 -2.96 -3.20
C LEU A 27 -2.44 -4.10 -3.57
N ILE A 28 -1.51 -4.47 -2.70
CA ILE A 28 -0.59 -5.60 -2.91
C ILE A 28 -1.38 -6.91 -3.07
N GLY A 29 -2.46 -7.10 -2.31
CA GLY A 29 -3.34 -8.25 -2.45
C GLY A 29 -4.05 -8.33 -3.81
N ARG A 30 -4.24 -7.21 -4.52
CA ARG A 30 -4.73 -7.23 -5.92
C ARG A 30 -3.60 -7.62 -6.87
N LEU A 31 -2.42 -7.05 -6.73
CA LEU A 31 -1.26 -7.47 -7.53
C LEU A 31 -1.00 -8.98 -7.40
N ALA A 32 -1.08 -9.53 -6.19
CA ALA A 32 -0.94 -10.96 -5.92
C ALA A 32 -2.02 -11.82 -6.59
N LYS A 33 -3.20 -11.27 -6.89
CA LYS A 33 -4.28 -11.94 -7.63
C LYS A 33 -4.12 -11.84 -9.15
N GLY A 34 -3.03 -11.23 -9.64
CA GLY A 34 -2.73 -11.09 -11.06
C GLY A 34 -3.30 -9.82 -11.72
N PHE A 35 -3.87 -8.88 -10.96
CA PHE A 35 -4.31 -7.61 -11.52
C PHE A 35 -3.10 -6.76 -11.96
N SER A 36 -3.19 -6.17 -13.15
CA SER A 36 -2.23 -5.18 -13.65
C SER A 36 -2.37 -3.84 -12.92
N ILE A 37 -1.31 -3.02 -12.98
CA ILE A 37 -1.31 -1.66 -12.41
C ILE A 37 -2.46 -0.82 -12.97
N LYS A 38 -2.71 -0.92 -14.28
CA LYS A 38 -3.78 -0.20 -14.96
C LYS A 38 -5.17 -0.62 -14.48
N GLU A 39 -5.39 -1.91 -14.27
CA GLU A 39 -6.66 -2.42 -13.73
C GLU A 39 -6.88 -1.96 -12.29
N ILE A 40 -5.82 -1.93 -11.48
CA ILE A 40 -5.88 -1.44 -10.10
C ILE A 40 -6.24 0.05 -10.07
N SER A 41 -5.58 0.87 -10.89
CA SER A 41 -5.88 2.30 -11.05
C SER A 41 -7.33 2.52 -11.52
N HIS A 42 -7.83 1.68 -12.42
CA HIS A 42 -9.22 1.74 -12.88
C HIS A 42 -10.24 1.34 -11.80
N GLN A 43 -9.93 0.33 -10.98
CA GLN A 43 -10.79 -0.09 -9.85
C GLN A 43 -10.74 0.87 -8.67
N LEU A 44 -9.65 1.62 -8.54
CA LEU A 44 -9.41 2.59 -7.48
C LEU A 44 -9.19 3.95 -8.13
N PRO A 45 -10.23 4.60 -8.68
CA PRO A 45 -10.10 5.85 -9.43
C PRO A 45 -9.48 7.00 -8.61
N GLN A 46 -9.47 6.87 -7.28
CA GLN A 46 -8.76 7.75 -6.38
C GLN A 46 -7.23 7.53 -6.35
N LEU A 47 -6.67 6.55 -7.05
CA LEU A 47 -5.23 6.29 -7.12
C LEU A 47 -4.76 6.41 -8.57
N SER A 48 -3.61 7.05 -8.79
CA SER A 48 -2.94 7.00 -10.08
C SER A 48 -2.05 5.76 -10.19
N GLU A 49 -1.61 5.42 -11.40
CA GLU A 49 -0.62 4.35 -11.61
C GLU A 49 0.67 4.62 -10.82
N ASP A 50 1.10 5.87 -10.69
CA ASP A 50 2.23 6.26 -9.84
C ASP A 50 2.00 5.96 -8.35
N ASP A 51 0.75 6.08 -7.87
CA ASP A 51 0.42 5.74 -6.49
C ASP A 51 0.56 4.22 -6.28
N VAL A 52 0.18 3.41 -7.28
CA VAL A 52 0.40 1.95 -7.26
C VAL A 52 1.88 1.62 -7.20
N ILE A 53 2.72 2.27 -8.02
CA ILE A 53 4.18 2.11 -7.97
C ILE A 53 4.73 2.52 -6.61
N THR A 54 4.22 3.61 -6.02
CA THR A 54 4.62 4.07 -4.68
C THR A 54 4.32 3.03 -3.61
N ALA A 55 3.15 2.37 -3.68
CA ALA A 55 2.81 1.26 -2.79
C ALA A 55 3.73 0.06 -2.95
N ILE A 56 4.13 -0.27 -4.19
CA ILE A 56 5.07 -1.38 -4.45
C ILE A 56 6.45 -1.06 -3.85
N LYS A 57 6.97 0.15 -4.06
CA LYS A 57 8.24 0.60 -3.46
C LYS A 57 8.21 0.56 -1.93
N PHE A 58 7.10 1.00 -1.33
CA PHE A 58 6.93 0.90 0.11
C PHE A 58 6.94 -0.56 0.59
N ALA A 59 6.28 -1.47 -0.13
CA ALA A 59 6.31 -2.90 0.20
C ALA A 59 7.72 -3.50 0.04
N GLU A 60 8.45 -3.14 -1.02
CA GLU A 60 9.85 -3.51 -1.24
C GLU A 60 10.73 -3.07 -0.06
N GLU A 61 10.63 -1.81 0.36
CA GLU A 61 11.41 -1.24 1.47
C GLU A 61 11.17 -2.01 2.78
N LEU A 62 9.91 -2.35 3.06
CA LEU A 62 9.54 -3.15 4.24
C LEU A 62 10.12 -4.57 4.22
N THR A 63 10.33 -5.16 3.04
CA THR A 63 10.88 -6.51 2.89
C THR A 63 12.40 -6.53 2.74
N THR A 64 12.99 -5.42 2.31
CA THR A 64 14.44 -5.28 2.12
C THR A 64 15.18 -5.19 3.45
N HIS A 65 14.56 -4.58 4.46
CA HIS A 65 15.11 -4.59 5.80
C HIS A 65 14.81 -5.93 6.48
N PRO A 66 15.81 -6.57 7.12
CA PRO A 66 15.58 -7.79 7.85
C PRO A 66 14.48 -7.55 8.88
N LEU A 67 13.46 -8.40 8.87
CA LEU A 67 12.42 -8.43 9.90
C LEU A 67 13.13 -8.73 11.22
N THR A 68 13.57 -7.69 11.94
CA THR A 68 14.03 -7.87 13.31
C THR A 68 12.80 -8.36 14.07
N PRO A 69 12.81 -9.57 14.63
CA PRO A 69 11.72 -10.00 15.48
C PRO A 69 11.62 -8.98 16.59
N LYS A 70 10.50 -8.27 16.65
CA LYS A 70 10.17 -7.42 17.77
C LYS A 70 9.78 -8.39 18.88
N ASN A 71 10.80 -8.88 19.60
CA ASN A 71 10.59 -9.71 20.78
C ASN A 71 9.68 -8.92 21.73
N GLU A 72 8.45 -9.42 21.90
CA GLU A 72 7.54 -9.07 23.00
C GLU A 72 7.93 -9.87 24.25
#